data_AF-A0A926VEC7-F1
#
_entry.id   AF-A0A926VEC7-F1
#
_cell.length_a   1.000
_cell.length_b   1.000
_cell.length_c   1.000
_cell.angle_alpha   90.00
_cell.angle_beta   90.00
_cell.angle_gamma   90.00
#
_symmetry.space_group_name_H-M   'P 1'
#
loop_
_entity.id
_entity.type
_entity.pdbx_description
1 polymer ?
#
loop_
_entity_poly.entity_id
_entity_poly.type
_entity_poly.pdbx_seq_one_letter_code
_entity_poly.pdbx_strand_id
1 'polypeptide(L)'
;MLRQDLPRIGPDSDEPRTQDELSQRGETGVDIQRELNRLEEMILDSPRIPLTRRTVIDEEQLLEQLDLIRLNLPNAFEEAEAIIREKEELLLQAEQYAHKMIEAASQRAAQILDETGIVRQAKQEAQQLWQMVQQECEAAQEQTLAEIERMHREAQQELEELRAKAIAEANAIQNGADDYAEKMLNSIEQHLNEMLRVVRNGRQQLQPGESPLPTQKTSPIPPFPRQSSQTPPKK
;
A
#
# COMPACT_ATOMS: atom_id res chain seq x y z
N MET A 1 -8.18 22.84 -40.00
CA MET A 1 -8.51 24.09 -39.27
C MET A 1 -8.42 23.73 -37.78
N LEU A 2 -7.63 24.31 -36.88
CA LEU A 2 -6.85 25.54 -36.85
C LEU A 2 -5.49 25.22 -36.17
N ARG A 3 -4.39 25.74 -36.73
CA ARG A 3 -3.15 25.95 -35.97
C ARG A 3 -3.39 27.19 -35.11
N GLN A 4 -3.25 27.09 -33.79
CA GLN A 4 -3.21 28.26 -32.91
C GLN A 4 -1.76 28.64 -32.67
N ASP A 5 -1.43 29.81 -33.18
CA ASP A 5 -0.14 30.47 -33.09
C ASP A 5 0.19 30.78 -31.63
N LEU A 6 1.35 30.29 -31.15
CA LEU A 6 2.00 30.81 -29.95
C LEU A 6 2.34 32.29 -30.18
N PRO A 7 2.15 33.18 -29.21
CA PRO A 7 2.74 34.51 -29.29
C PRO A 7 4.27 34.35 -29.24
N ARG A 8 4.90 34.60 -30.39
CA ARG A 8 6.33 34.91 -30.48
C ARG A 8 6.58 36.08 -29.54
N ILE A 9 7.16 35.79 -28.38
CA ILE A 9 7.93 36.78 -27.62
C ILE A 9 9.10 37.11 -28.55
N GLY A 10 8.95 38.16 -29.34
CA GLY A 10 10.08 38.74 -30.05
C GLY A 10 11.10 39.16 -29.01
N PRO A 11 12.41 38.92 -29.22
CA PRO A 11 13.37 39.75 -28.54
C PRO A 11 13.08 41.17 -29.05
N ASP A 12 12.51 42.01 -28.18
CA ASP A 12 12.53 43.44 -28.42
C ASP A 12 13.98 43.80 -28.75
N SER A 13 14.10 44.54 -29.83
CA SER A 13 15.32 44.99 -30.45
C SER A 13 16.15 45.83 -29.47
N ASP A 14 16.89 45.16 -28.61
CA ASP A 14 18.13 45.70 -28.06
C ASP A 14 19.16 45.61 -29.20
N GLU A 15 19.16 46.65 -30.03
CA GLU A 15 20.35 46.98 -30.81
C GLU A 15 21.58 46.88 -29.89
N PRO A 16 22.68 46.27 -30.34
CA PRO A 16 23.89 46.27 -29.56
C PRO A 16 24.36 47.72 -29.46
N ARG A 17 24.06 48.37 -28.33
CA ARG A 17 24.62 49.67 -27.98
C ARG A 17 26.13 49.55 -28.12
N THR A 18 26.64 50.25 -29.13
CA THR A 18 28.02 50.25 -29.55
C THR A 18 28.91 50.45 -28.33
N GLN A 19 29.88 49.56 -28.13
CA GLN A 19 30.90 49.65 -27.07
C GLN A 19 31.69 50.97 -27.08
N ASP A 20 31.54 51.79 -28.13
CA ASP A 20 32.17 53.10 -28.27
C ASP A 20 31.57 54.20 -27.38
N GLU A 21 30.34 54.09 -26.87
CA GLU A 21 29.73 55.18 -26.06
C GLU A 21 30.18 55.17 -24.58
N LEU A 22 30.73 54.07 -24.08
CA LEU A 22 31.26 53.98 -22.71
C LEU A 22 32.71 54.48 -22.59
N SER A 23 33.38 54.75 -23.72
CA SER A 23 34.80 55.15 -23.74
C SER A 23 35.02 56.67 -23.66
N GLN A 24 33.97 57.50 -23.75
CA GLN A 24 34.09 58.97 -23.74
C GLN A 24 33.77 59.65 -22.41
N ARG A 25 33.34 58.89 -21.38
CA ARG A 25 32.94 59.48 -20.08
C ARG A 25 34.05 59.55 -19.02
N GLY A 26 35.29 59.18 -19.37
CA GLY A 26 36.41 59.14 -18.42
C GLY A 26 37.36 60.34 -18.41
N GLU A 27 37.24 61.30 -19.33
CA GLU A 27 38.30 62.30 -19.58
C GLU A 27 37.96 63.73 -19.13
N THR A 28 37.07 63.93 -18.15
CA THR A 28 36.69 65.29 -17.68
C THR A 28 36.85 65.54 -16.20
N GLY A 29 37.38 64.56 -15.43
CA GLY A 29 37.82 64.85 -14.08
C GLY A 29 39.09 65.68 -14.15
N VAL A 30 39.15 66.81 -13.46
CA VAL A 30 40.42 67.55 -13.35
C VAL A 30 41.47 66.58 -12.83
N ASP A 31 42.47 66.29 -13.67
CA ASP A 31 43.56 65.37 -13.32
C ASP A 31 44.46 66.03 -12.27
N ILE A 32 43.99 66.05 -11.02
CA ILE A 32 44.77 66.50 -9.86
C ILE A 32 46.07 65.71 -9.78
N GLN A 33 46.07 64.45 -10.22
CA GLN A 33 47.27 63.65 -10.41
C GLN A 33 48.25 64.28 -11.41
N ARG A 34 47.77 64.79 -12.54
CA ARG A 34 48.62 65.48 -13.53
C ARG A 34 49.18 66.78 -12.96
N GLU A 35 48.37 67.56 -12.25
CA GLU A 35 48.84 68.82 -11.64
C GLU A 35 49.82 68.59 -10.47
N LEU A 36 49.62 67.53 -9.68
CA LEU A 36 50.57 67.09 -8.66
C LEU A 36 51.87 66.55 -9.27
N ASN A 37 51.78 65.76 -10.35
CA ASN A 37 52.97 65.26 -11.06
C ASN A 37 53.78 66.41 -11.67
N ARG A 38 53.11 67.46 -12.16
CA ARG A 38 53.77 68.66 -12.67
C ARG A 38 54.48 69.45 -11.56
N LEU A 39 53.86 69.55 -10.39
CA LEU A 39 54.49 70.12 -9.20
C LEU A 39 55.71 69.29 -8.75
N GLU A 40 55.61 67.96 -8.80
CA GLU A 40 56.71 67.04 -8.50
C GLU A 40 57.87 67.21 -9.51
N GLU A 41 57.57 67.27 -10.80
CA GLU A 41 58.56 67.48 -11.87
C GLU A 41 59.30 68.81 -11.71
N MET A 42 58.58 69.90 -11.40
CA MET A 42 59.20 71.19 -11.09
C MET A 42 60.16 71.12 -9.91
N ILE A 43 59.84 70.35 -8.87
CA ILE A 43 60.72 70.16 -7.70
C ILE A 43 61.92 69.28 -8.04
N LEU A 44 61.76 68.26 -8.90
CA LEU A 44 62.80 67.32 -9.29
C LEU A 44 63.84 67.92 -10.25
N ASP A 45 63.40 68.71 -11.23
CA ASP A 45 64.25 69.34 -12.26
C ASP A 45 64.94 70.63 -11.78
N SER A 46 64.54 71.13 -10.60
CA SER A 46 65.08 72.34 -10.01
C SER A 46 66.57 72.22 -9.61
N PRO A 47 67.40 73.26 -9.84
CA PRO A 47 68.82 73.25 -9.48
C PRO A 47 69.05 72.96 -8.00
N ARG A 48 69.88 71.95 -7.69
CA ARG A 48 70.26 71.62 -6.31
C ARG A 48 71.48 72.43 -5.88
N ILE A 49 71.42 72.96 -4.66
CA ILE A 49 72.55 73.70 -4.07
C ILE A 49 73.58 72.68 -3.55
N PRO A 50 74.83 72.65 -4.07
CA PRO A 50 75.85 71.68 -3.67
C PRO A 50 76.17 71.77 -2.16
N LEU A 51 76.48 70.63 -1.54
CA LEU A 51 76.63 70.44 -0.08
C LEU A 51 75.38 70.69 0.78
N THR A 52 74.21 70.97 0.19
CA THR A 52 72.95 71.10 0.94
C THR A 52 71.85 70.22 0.34
N ARG A 53 70.84 69.87 1.15
CA ARG A 53 69.64 69.14 0.67
C ARG A 53 68.55 70.08 0.09
N ARG A 54 68.91 71.32 -0.27
CA ARG A 54 67.96 72.35 -0.71
C ARG A 54 67.96 72.48 -2.24
N THR A 55 66.78 72.62 -2.82
CA THR A 55 66.51 72.93 -4.22
C THR A 55 66.16 74.41 -4.36
N VAL A 56 66.64 75.04 -5.44
CA VAL A 56 66.22 76.39 -5.82
C VAL A 56 65.05 76.25 -6.77
N ILE A 57 63.89 76.76 -6.37
CA ILE A 57 62.65 76.66 -7.13
C ILE A 57 62.15 78.09 -7.40
N ASP A 58 61.60 78.30 -8.59
CA ASP A 58 60.89 79.52 -8.91
C ASP A 58 59.61 79.61 -8.06
N GLU A 59 59.59 80.57 -7.13
CA GLU A 59 58.49 80.78 -6.19
C GLU A 59 57.18 81.12 -6.93
N GLU A 60 57.26 81.89 -8.02
CA GLU A 60 56.08 82.36 -8.75
C GLU A 60 55.40 81.19 -9.47
N GLN A 61 56.18 80.36 -10.18
CA GLN A 61 55.65 79.17 -10.86
C GLN A 61 55.14 78.11 -9.86
N LEU A 62 55.83 77.93 -8.73
CA LEU A 62 55.41 76.96 -7.71
C LEU A 62 54.08 77.36 -7.06
N LEU A 63 53.90 78.66 -6.77
CA LEU A 63 52.68 79.19 -6.20
C LEU A 63 51.52 79.12 -7.22
N GLU A 64 51.75 79.45 -8.49
CA GLU A 64 50.74 79.28 -9.54
C GLU A 64 50.26 77.83 -9.67
N GLN A 65 51.19 76.87 -9.63
CA GLN A 65 50.86 75.44 -9.70
C GLN A 65 50.10 74.97 -8.45
N LEU A 66 50.47 75.47 -7.26
CA LEU A 66 49.77 75.17 -6.02
C LEU A 66 48.35 75.76 -6.00
N ASP A 67 48.17 76.98 -6.50
CA ASP A 67 46.87 77.65 -6.61
C ASP A 67 45.96 76.93 -7.60
N LEU A 68 46.52 76.43 -8.71
CA LEU A 68 45.78 75.60 -9.67
C LEU A 68 45.28 74.29 -9.02
N ILE A 69 46.12 73.60 -8.24
CA ILE A 69 45.71 72.40 -7.49
C ILE A 69 44.64 72.76 -6.46
N ARG A 70 44.80 73.87 -5.75
CA ARG A 70 43.87 74.33 -4.70
C ARG A 70 42.51 74.74 -5.26
N LEU A 71 42.49 75.31 -6.47
CA LEU A 71 41.26 75.69 -7.16
C LEU A 71 40.47 74.47 -7.66
N ASN A 72 41.18 73.42 -8.08
CA ASN A 72 40.58 72.25 -8.71
C ASN A 72 40.24 71.09 -7.74
N LEU A 73 40.93 70.99 -6.60
CA LEU A 73 40.67 69.97 -5.57
C LEU A 73 39.20 69.91 -5.10
N PRO A 74 38.53 71.04 -4.78
CA PRO A 74 37.14 71.03 -4.34
C PRO A 74 36.20 70.40 -5.37
N ASN A 75 36.34 70.79 -6.64
CA ASN A 75 35.48 70.30 -7.72
C ASN A 75 35.63 68.79 -7.91
N ALA A 76 36.85 68.25 -7.84
CA ALA A 76 37.06 66.80 -7.95
C ALA A 76 36.46 66.01 -6.78
N PHE A 77 36.43 66.58 -5.57
CA PHE A 77 35.73 65.96 -4.44
C PHE A 77 34.21 66.02 -4.62
N GLU A 78 33.67 67.13 -5.13
CA GLU A 78 32.24 67.26 -5.45
C GLU A 78 31.81 66.25 -6.52
N GLU A 79 32.62 66.06 -7.57
CA GLU A 79 32.40 65.04 -8.59
C GLU A 79 32.45 63.62 -7.99
N ALA A 80 33.43 63.32 -7.15
CA ALA A 80 33.52 62.02 -6.48
C ALA A 80 32.31 61.74 -5.58
N GLU A 81 31.85 62.73 -4.82
CA GLU A 81 30.63 62.62 -4.02
C GLU A 81 29.39 62.44 -4.89
N ALA A 82 29.30 63.13 -6.03
CA ALA A 82 28.18 62.98 -6.96
C ALA A 82 28.12 61.56 -7.53
N ILE A 83 29.27 60.99 -7.93
CA ILE A 83 29.36 59.60 -8.41
C ILE A 83 28.95 58.60 -7.31
N ILE A 84 29.38 58.83 -6.06
CA ILE A 84 29.00 57.96 -4.94
C ILE A 84 27.49 58.00 -4.71
N ARG A 85 26.87 59.19 -4.72
CA ARG A 85 25.41 59.34 -4.58
C ARG A 85 24.65 58.68 -5.71
N GLU A 86 25.09 58.86 -6.95
CA GLU A 86 24.47 58.22 -8.13
C GLU A 86 24.56 56.70 -8.04
N LYS A 87 25.71 56.16 -7.60
CA LYS A 87 25.87 54.72 -7.35
C LYS A 87 24.91 54.21 -6.28
N GLU A 88 24.78 54.92 -5.16
CA GLU A 88 23.86 54.55 -4.07
C GLU A 88 22.40 54.54 -4.56
N GLU A 89 22.01 55.54 -5.34
CA GLU A 89 20.68 55.60 -5.94
C GLU A 89 20.43 54.44 -6.92
N LEU A 90 21.41 54.15 -7.78
CA LEU A 90 21.31 53.03 -8.74
C LEU A 90 21.22 51.68 -8.03
N LEU A 91 21.98 51.47 -6.95
CA LEU A 91 21.86 50.26 -6.12
C LEU A 91 20.47 50.12 -5.52
N LEU A 92 19.91 51.20 -4.96
CA LEU A 92 18.56 51.19 -4.40
C LEU A 92 17.51 50.87 -5.47
N GLN A 93 17.64 51.46 -6.66
CA GLN A 93 16.75 51.18 -7.78
C GLN A 93 16.86 49.72 -8.25
N ALA A 94 18.08 49.19 -8.33
CA ALA A 94 18.33 47.80 -8.70
C ALA A 94 17.72 46.82 -7.69
N GLU A 95 17.87 47.09 -6.38
CA GLU A 95 17.24 46.30 -5.32
C GLU A 95 15.71 46.32 -5.42
N GLN A 96 15.12 47.51 -5.60
CA GLN A 96 13.67 47.63 -5.78
C GLN A 96 13.18 46.89 -7.03
N TYR A 97 13.92 46.97 -8.12
CA TYR A 97 13.60 46.25 -9.36
C TYR A 97 13.70 44.74 -9.17
N ALA A 98 14.75 44.26 -8.51
CA ALA A 98 14.93 42.85 -8.18
C ALA A 98 13.77 42.33 -7.30
N HIS A 99 13.36 43.09 -6.29
CA HIS A 99 12.21 42.75 -5.46
C HIS A 99 10.91 42.64 -6.25
N LYS A 100 10.62 43.63 -7.10
CA LYS A 100 9.43 43.60 -7.98
C LYS A 100 9.45 42.39 -8.92
N MET A 101 10.62 42.04 -9.45
CA MET A 101 10.78 40.90 -10.34
C MET A 101 10.51 39.57 -9.60
N ILE A 102 11.04 39.41 -8.39
CA ILE A 102 10.79 38.22 -7.55
C ILE A 102 9.30 38.12 -7.20
N GLU A 103 8.68 39.22 -6.83
CA GLU A 103 7.25 39.26 -6.49
C GLU A 103 6.37 38.88 -7.69
N ALA A 104 6.63 39.46 -8.86
CA ALA A 104 5.91 39.14 -10.09
C ALA A 104 6.13 37.67 -10.52
N ALA A 105 7.35 37.15 -10.37
CA ALA A 105 7.64 35.74 -10.65
C ALA A 105 6.90 34.80 -9.68
N SER A 106 6.88 35.13 -8.39
CA SER A 106 6.17 34.36 -7.36
C SER A 106 4.65 34.36 -7.60
N GLN A 107 4.06 35.51 -7.92
CA GLN A 107 2.63 35.60 -8.26
C GLN A 107 2.28 34.76 -9.49
N ARG A 108 3.09 34.82 -10.56
CA ARG A 108 2.86 33.98 -11.75
C ARG A 108 3.00 32.50 -11.45
N ALA A 109 3.99 32.11 -10.64
CA ALA A 109 4.15 30.71 -10.24
C ALA A 109 2.93 30.21 -9.44
N ALA A 110 2.39 31.03 -8.54
CA ALA A 110 1.17 30.71 -7.80
C ALA A 110 -0.04 30.60 -8.74
N GLN A 111 -0.20 31.52 -9.70
CA GLN A 111 -1.26 31.44 -10.71
C GLN A 111 -1.15 30.17 -11.55
N ILE A 112 0.05 29.82 -12.03
CA ILE A 112 0.25 28.60 -12.82
C ILE A 112 -0.06 27.36 -11.99
N LEU A 113 0.28 27.33 -10.69
CA LEU A 113 -0.06 26.21 -9.80
C LEU A 113 -1.58 26.08 -9.59
N ASP A 114 -2.28 27.20 -9.46
CA ASP A 114 -3.74 27.23 -9.36
C ASP A 114 -4.41 26.87 -10.69
N GLU A 115 -3.90 27.36 -11.82
CA GLU A 115 -4.39 27.08 -13.19
C GLU A 115 -4.16 25.63 -13.59
N THR A 116 -2.98 25.08 -13.27
CA THR A 116 -2.72 23.66 -13.52
C THR A 116 -3.66 22.78 -12.72
N GLY A 117 -4.28 23.29 -11.65
CA GLY A 117 -5.37 22.62 -10.94
C GLY A 117 -4.99 21.25 -10.39
N ILE A 118 -3.73 20.83 -10.51
CA ILE A 118 -3.25 19.46 -10.26
C ILE A 118 -3.57 19.07 -8.83
N VAL A 119 -3.39 19.98 -7.87
CA VAL A 119 -3.71 19.72 -6.47
C VAL A 119 -5.21 19.54 -6.27
N ARG A 120 -6.06 20.31 -6.96
CA ARG A 120 -7.52 20.18 -6.87
C ARG A 120 -7.99 18.89 -7.55
N GLN A 121 -7.46 18.59 -8.73
CA GLN A 121 -7.76 17.38 -9.49
C GLN A 121 -7.30 16.13 -8.74
N ALA A 122 -6.06 16.08 -8.25
CA ALA A 122 -5.55 14.97 -7.45
C ALA A 122 -6.39 14.74 -6.18
N LYS A 123 -6.86 15.82 -5.52
CA LYS A 123 -7.79 15.70 -4.39
C LYS A 123 -9.14 15.11 -4.80
N GLN A 124 -9.71 15.54 -5.93
CA GLN A 124 -10.96 14.99 -6.45
C GLN A 124 -10.82 13.51 -6.82
N GLU A 125 -9.75 13.14 -7.53
CA GLU A 125 -9.45 11.77 -7.90
C GLU A 125 -9.23 10.89 -6.66
N ALA A 126 -8.49 11.38 -5.67
CA ALA A 126 -8.32 10.67 -4.41
C ALA A 126 -9.66 10.47 -3.69
N GLN A 127 -10.53 11.48 -3.66
CA GLN A 127 -11.87 11.37 -3.07
C GLN A 127 -12.74 10.34 -3.80
N GLN A 128 -12.70 10.32 -5.14
CA GLN A 128 -13.41 9.33 -5.93
C GLN A 128 -12.88 7.91 -5.68
N LEU A 129 -11.56 7.75 -5.60
CA LEU A 129 -10.94 6.48 -5.28
C LEU A 129 -11.36 5.98 -3.89
N TRP A 130 -11.36 6.86 -2.88
CA TRP A 130 -11.84 6.52 -1.54
C TRP A 130 -13.30 6.08 -1.53
N GLN A 131 -14.18 6.76 -2.27
CA GLN A 131 -15.58 6.37 -2.39
C GLN A 131 -15.73 5.01 -3.07
N MET A 132 -14.98 4.76 -4.13
CA MET A 132 -14.99 3.48 -4.85
C MET A 132 -14.50 2.34 -3.96
N VAL A 133 -13.36 2.52 -3.29
CA VAL A 133 -12.80 1.51 -2.35
C VAL A 133 -13.75 1.25 -1.19
N GLN A 134 -14.41 2.29 -0.65
CA GLN A 134 -15.40 2.13 0.41
C GLN A 134 -16.59 1.29 -0.06
N GLN A 135 -17.14 1.58 -1.23
CA GLN A 135 -18.25 0.82 -1.82
C GLN A 135 -17.86 -0.63 -2.12
N GLU A 136 -16.65 -0.85 -2.66
CA GLU A 136 -16.13 -2.19 -2.92
C GLU A 136 -15.94 -2.99 -1.62
N CYS A 137 -15.42 -2.36 -0.56
CA CYS A 137 -15.28 -3.00 0.73
C CYS A 137 -16.63 -3.37 1.34
N GLU A 138 -17.61 -2.46 1.29
CA GLU A 138 -18.98 -2.73 1.76
C GLU A 138 -19.62 -3.87 0.98
N ALA A 139 -19.54 -3.84 -0.36
CA ALA A 139 -20.07 -4.91 -1.20
C ALA A 139 -19.39 -6.27 -0.95
N ALA A 140 -18.07 -6.29 -0.78
CA ALA A 140 -17.33 -7.51 -0.47
C ALA A 140 -17.69 -8.06 0.92
N GLN A 141 -17.91 -7.19 1.90
CA GLN A 141 -18.38 -7.57 3.24
C GLN A 141 -19.78 -8.17 3.19
N GLU A 142 -20.72 -7.53 2.49
CA GLU A 142 -22.08 -8.04 2.31
C GLU A 142 -22.09 -9.41 1.62
N GLN A 143 -21.28 -9.58 0.57
CA GLN A 143 -21.11 -10.86 -0.11
C GLN A 143 -20.57 -11.94 0.83
N THR A 144 -19.54 -11.61 1.61
CA THR A 144 -18.93 -12.55 2.56
C THR A 144 -19.93 -12.96 3.64
N LEU A 145 -20.71 -12.01 4.17
CA LEU A 145 -21.75 -12.30 5.16
C LEU A 145 -22.85 -13.20 4.57
N ALA A 146 -23.32 -12.90 3.36
CA ALA A 146 -24.32 -13.71 2.68
C ALA A 146 -23.81 -15.14 2.42
N GLU A 147 -22.54 -15.30 2.08
CA GLU A 147 -21.92 -16.60 1.88
C GLU A 147 -21.78 -17.38 3.19
N ILE A 148 -21.36 -16.73 4.28
CA ILE A 148 -21.31 -17.34 5.62
C ILE A 148 -22.70 -17.82 6.04
N GLU A 149 -23.73 -16.98 5.87
CA GLU A 149 -25.12 -17.36 6.19
C GLU A 149 -25.61 -18.54 5.36
N ARG A 150 -25.26 -18.58 4.06
CA ARG A 150 -25.60 -19.70 3.19
C ARG A 150 -24.93 -20.98 3.68
N MET A 151 -23.61 -20.96 3.89
CA MET A 151 -22.86 -22.13 4.38
C MET A 151 -23.40 -22.61 5.73
N HIS A 152 -23.76 -21.68 6.63
CA HIS A 152 -24.33 -22.03 7.92
C HIS A 152 -25.68 -22.74 7.77
N ARG A 153 -26.57 -22.23 6.90
CA ARG A 153 -27.86 -22.88 6.61
C ARG A 153 -27.68 -24.27 6.01
N GLU A 154 -26.77 -24.43 5.06
CA GLU A 154 -26.46 -25.72 4.44
C GLU A 154 -25.94 -26.72 5.49
N ALA A 155 -24.95 -26.31 6.30
CA ALA A 155 -24.40 -27.16 7.37
C ALA A 155 -25.45 -27.55 8.41
N GLN A 156 -26.37 -26.63 8.75
CA GLN A 156 -27.49 -26.93 9.66
C GLN A 156 -28.44 -27.98 9.06
N GLN A 157 -28.80 -27.84 7.78
CA GLN A 157 -29.66 -28.81 7.09
C GLN A 157 -29.01 -30.19 7.01
N GLU A 158 -27.73 -30.25 6.65
CA GLU A 158 -26.97 -31.51 6.61
C GLU A 158 -26.90 -32.18 7.98
N LEU A 159 -26.68 -31.40 9.05
CA LEU A 159 -26.67 -31.92 10.41
C LEU A 159 -28.04 -32.47 10.83
N GLU A 160 -29.12 -31.77 10.50
CA GLU A 160 -30.48 -32.22 10.76
C GLU A 160 -30.81 -33.52 10.01
N GLU A 161 -30.43 -33.60 8.73
CA GLU A 161 -30.63 -34.81 7.92
C GLU A 161 -29.83 -35.99 8.47
N LEU A 162 -28.56 -35.78 8.80
CA LEU A 162 -27.70 -36.80 9.40
C LEU A 162 -28.27 -37.29 10.73
N ARG A 163 -28.74 -36.36 11.57
CA ARG A 163 -29.37 -36.69 12.85
C ARG A 163 -30.64 -37.52 12.64
N ALA A 164 -31.49 -37.15 11.68
CA ALA A 164 -32.70 -37.89 11.37
C ALA A 164 -32.39 -39.32 10.90
N LYS A 165 -31.39 -39.48 10.02
CA LYS A 165 -30.91 -40.80 9.57
C LYS A 165 -30.38 -41.64 10.72
N ALA A 166 -29.53 -41.08 11.57
CA ALA A 166 -28.97 -41.79 12.72
C ALA A 166 -30.06 -42.26 13.71
N ILE A 167 -31.08 -41.43 13.95
CA ILE A 167 -32.22 -41.82 14.79
C ILE A 167 -33.03 -42.94 14.13
N ALA A 168 -33.30 -42.86 12.83
CA ALA A 168 -34.02 -43.88 12.09
C ALA A 168 -33.27 -45.23 12.09
N GLU A 169 -31.95 -45.21 11.87
CA GLU A 169 -31.10 -46.40 11.94
C GLU A 169 -31.07 -47.00 13.34
N ALA A 170 -30.92 -46.18 14.37
CA ALA A 170 -30.95 -46.64 15.76
C ALA A 170 -32.27 -47.33 16.11
N ASN A 171 -33.41 -46.73 15.71
CA ASN A 171 -34.73 -47.34 15.92
C ASN A 171 -34.88 -48.65 15.13
N ALA A 172 -34.38 -48.72 13.90
CA ALA A 172 -34.42 -49.94 13.09
C ALA A 172 -33.59 -51.07 13.72
N ILE A 173 -32.40 -50.76 14.27
CA ILE A 173 -31.56 -51.73 14.98
C ILE A 173 -32.27 -52.22 16.25
N GLN A 174 -32.88 -51.31 17.03
CA GLN A 174 -33.62 -51.67 18.25
C GLN A 174 -34.78 -52.62 17.93
N ASN A 175 -35.63 -52.26 16.97
CA ASN A 175 -36.76 -53.09 16.55
C ASN A 175 -36.29 -54.45 16.02
N GLY A 176 -35.23 -54.49 15.21
CA GLY A 176 -34.67 -55.75 14.70
C GLY A 176 -34.09 -56.65 15.81
N ALA A 177 -33.51 -56.05 16.86
CA ALA A 177 -33.02 -56.78 18.02
C ALA A 177 -34.18 -57.36 18.86
N ASP A 178 -35.25 -56.58 19.07
CA ASP A 178 -36.46 -57.03 19.76
C ASP A 178 -37.15 -58.18 19.01
N ASP A 179 -37.33 -58.04 17.70
CA ASP A 179 -37.88 -59.10 16.82
C ASP A 179 -37.03 -60.38 16.87
N TYR A 180 -35.70 -60.24 16.90
CA TYR A 180 -34.80 -61.38 17.02
C TYR A 180 -34.92 -62.06 18.38
N ALA A 181 -34.98 -61.28 19.46
CA ALA A 181 -35.17 -61.80 20.81
C ALA A 181 -36.49 -62.57 20.93
N GLU A 182 -37.59 -62.04 20.39
CA GLU A 182 -38.89 -62.73 20.39
C GLU A 182 -38.83 -64.07 19.63
N LYS A 183 -38.24 -64.09 18.43
CA LYS A 183 -38.07 -65.33 17.66
C LYS A 183 -37.23 -66.37 18.40
N MET A 184 -36.14 -65.94 19.04
CA MET A 184 -35.28 -66.82 19.82
C MET A 184 -36.00 -67.38 21.05
N LEU A 185 -36.74 -66.55 21.77
CA LEU A 185 -37.55 -66.98 22.92
C LEU A 185 -38.63 -67.98 22.51
N ASN A 186 -39.34 -67.71 21.40
CA ASN A 186 -40.34 -68.63 20.85
C ASN A 186 -39.73 -69.98 20.43
N SER A 187 -38.53 -69.98 19.83
CA SER A 187 -37.82 -71.22 19.47
C SER A 187 -37.41 -72.02 20.71
N ILE A 188 -36.90 -71.35 21.75
CA ILE A 188 -36.55 -72.00 23.02
C ILE A 188 -37.79 -72.61 23.67
N GLU A 189 -38.92 -71.90 23.67
CA GLU A 189 -40.19 -72.41 24.19
C GLU A 189 -40.63 -73.68 23.46
N GLN A 190 -40.55 -73.69 22.13
CA GLN A 190 -40.90 -74.86 21.31
C GLN A 190 -40.01 -76.06 21.63
N HIS A 191 -38.69 -75.86 21.71
CA HIS A 191 -37.75 -76.94 22.06
C HIS A 191 -37.99 -77.49 23.47
N LEU A 192 -38.26 -76.63 24.45
CA LEU A 192 -38.58 -77.07 25.81
C LEU A 192 -39.89 -77.87 25.85
N ASN A 193 -40.91 -77.45 25.11
CA ASN A 193 -42.18 -78.19 25.00
C ASN A 193 -41.99 -79.58 24.36
N GLU A 194 -41.16 -79.68 23.33
CA GLU A 194 -40.83 -80.95 22.69
C GLU A 194 -40.09 -81.90 23.66
N MET A 195 -39.06 -81.40 24.34
CA MET A 195 -38.35 -82.17 25.37
C MET A 195 -39.30 -82.63 26.50
N LEU A 196 -40.18 -81.75 26.99
CA LEU A 196 -41.19 -82.12 28.00
C LEU A 196 -42.13 -83.22 27.51
N ARG A 197 -42.51 -83.20 26.23
CA ARG A 197 -43.34 -84.24 25.61
C ARG A 197 -42.62 -85.58 25.59
N VAL A 198 -41.34 -85.61 25.21
CA VAL A 198 -40.50 -86.82 25.23
C VAL A 198 -40.38 -87.37 26.66
N VAL A 199 -40.12 -86.52 27.66
CA VAL A 199 -40.02 -86.94 29.07
C VAL A 199 -41.35 -87.50 29.58
N ARG A 200 -42.50 -86.86 29.26
CA ARG A 200 -43.83 -87.36 29.62
C ARG A 200 -44.07 -88.75 29.01
N ASN A 201 -43.76 -88.94 27.73
CA ASN A 201 -43.91 -90.22 27.05
C ASN A 201 -42.99 -91.30 27.66
N GLY A 202 -41.73 -90.97 27.95
CA GLY A 202 -40.78 -91.89 28.59
C GLY A 202 -41.21 -92.28 30.02
N ARG A 203 -41.75 -91.33 30.80
CA ARG A 203 -42.32 -91.61 32.13
C ARG A 203 -43.54 -92.53 32.06
N GLN A 204 -44.41 -92.38 31.07
CA GLN A 204 -45.57 -93.26 30.88
C GLN A 204 -45.16 -94.70 30.58
N GLN A 205 -44.07 -94.92 29.85
CA GLN A 205 -43.55 -96.27 29.54
C GLN A 205 -42.91 -96.96 30.76
N LEU A 206 -42.43 -96.18 31.74
CA LEU A 206 -41.79 -96.70 32.96
C LEU A 206 -42.76 -96.89 34.13
N GLN A 207 -44.05 -96.58 33.97
CA GLN A 207 -45.08 -97.00 34.93
C GLN A 207 -45.43 -98.46 34.64
N PRO A 208 -45.07 -99.43 35.51
CA PRO A 208 -45.50 -100.81 35.34
C PRO A 208 -47.00 -100.87 35.61
N GLY A 209 -47.79 -101.27 34.60
CA GLY A 209 -49.15 -101.72 34.84
C GLY A 209 -49.12 -103.01 35.65
N GLU A 210 -49.82 -103.02 36.79
CA GLU A 210 -50.27 -104.25 37.44
C GLU A 210 -50.92 -105.19 36.40
N SER A 211 -50.44 -106.43 36.32
CA SER A 211 -51.10 -107.50 35.56
C SER A 211 -52.26 -108.10 36.36
N PRO A 212 -53.30 -108.59 35.68
CA PRO A 212 -53.80 -109.93 36.01
C PRO A 212 -54.01 -110.82 34.76
N LEU A 213 -53.72 -112.11 34.93
CA LEU A 213 -54.12 -113.25 34.07
C LEU A 213 -54.92 -114.25 34.94
N PRO A 214 -55.57 -115.33 34.42
CA PRO A 214 -55.94 -115.71 33.03
C PRO A 214 -57.34 -116.41 32.88
N THR A 215 -57.79 -116.68 31.64
CA THR A 215 -58.17 -118.03 31.08
C THR A 215 -58.66 -117.88 29.63
N GLN A 216 -57.95 -118.43 28.63
CA GLN A 216 -58.28 -119.66 27.83
C GLN A 216 -59.63 -119.59 27.08
N LYS A 217 -59.83 -119.93 25.80
CA LYS A 217 -59.27 -120.94 24.85
C LYS A 217 -60.04 -120.69 23.51
N THR A 218 -59.60 -120.90 22.26
CA THR A 218 -59.05 -122.08 21.52
C THR A 218 -58.64 -121.58 20.11
N SER A 219 -57.40 -121.74 19.61
CA SER A 219 -56.86 -122.86 18.78
C SER A 219 -57.28 -122.84 17.28
N PRO A 220 -56.57 -123.50 16.32
CA PRO A 220 -55.11 -123.54 16.06
C PRO A 220 -54.67 -123.56 14.54
N ILE A 221 -53.51 -122.96 14.22
CA ILE A 221 -52.28 -123.44 13.48
C ILE A 221 -52.49 -124.47 12.33
N PRO A 222 -51.90 -124.36 11.09
CA PRO A 222 -50.43 -124.41 10.82
C PRO A 222 -49.94 -123.74 9.48
N PRO A 223 -48.72 -124.01 8.94
CA PRO A 223 -47.39 -123.68 9.49
C PRO A 223 -46.42 -122.97 8.47
N PHE A 224 -45.35 -122.38 9.02
CA PHE A 224 -44.08 -121.93 8.40
C PHE A 224 -43.37 -123.03 7.56
N PRO A 225 -42.45 -122.75 6.59
CA PRO A 225 -41.06 -122.24 6.84
C PRO A 225 -40.43 -121.44 5.64
N ARG A 226 -39.20 -120.91 5.58
CA ARG A 226 -37.97 -120.82 6.39
C ARG A 226 -37.04 -119.77 5.72
N GLN A 227 -36.28 -119.05 6.56
CA GLN A 227 -34.81 -118.80 6.55
C GLN A 227 -34.15 -118.36 5.22
N SER A 228 -33.20 -117.43 5.20
CA SER A 228 -31.91 -117.43 5.93
C SER A 228 -31.24 -116.06 5.74
N SER A 229 -30.95 -115.31 6.80
CA SER A 229 -29.62 -115.14 7.41
C SER A 229 -28.48 -114.76 6.44
N GLN A 230 -27.94 -113.55 6.57
CA GLN A 230 -26.48 -113.39 6.73
C GLN A 230 -26.07 -112.02 7.29
N THR A 231 -25.01 -112.14 8.08
CA THR A 231 -24.25 -111.27 9.00
C THR A 231 -23.53 -110.04 8.38
N PRO A 232 -22.89 -109.18 9.21
CA PRO A 232 -22.55 -107.76 8.97
C PRO A 232 -21.05 -107.60 8.56
N PRO A 233 -20.22 -106.57 8.88
CA PRO A 233 -20.39 -105.15 9.31
C PRO A 233 -19.45 -104.14 8.56
N LYS A 234 -19.37 -102.89 9.07
CA LYS A 234 -18.38 -101.80 8.84
C LYS A 234 -18.48 -101.08 7.49
N LYS A 235 -18.52 -99.74 7.43
CA LYS A 235 -17.61 -98.77 8.04
C LYS A 235 -18.33 -97.45 8.31
#